data_AF-A0A2U2B982-F1
#
_entry.id   AF-A0A2U2B982-F1
#
_cell.length_a   1.000
_cell.length_b   1.000
_cell.length_c   1.000
_cell.angle_alpha   90.00
_cell.angle_beta   90.00
_cell.angle_gamma   90.00
#
_symmetry.space_group_name_H-M   'P 1'
#
loop_
_entity.id
_entity.type
_entity.pdbx_description
1 polymer ?
#
loop_
_entity_poly.entity_id
_entity_poly.type
_entity_poly.pdbx_seq_one_letter_code
_entity_poly.pdbx_strand_id
1 'polypeptide(L)'
;MSKALDKILAIEEKHQSGWMEKARQRKENRVWTKRSFQIAVLILREIRRQKPINGMTQKMLAERLGVSAQYINKVVKGKENLTLETIGKIEEVLGITLIEIPVSERTFDVSVEDGEMDDLLFYNQASSFAYKVFESDTNYTKPNETNG
;
A
#
# COMPACT_ATOMS: atom_id res chain seq x y z
N MET A 1 8.64 -16.00 -57.54
CA MET A 1 8.03 -15.80 -56.21
C MET A 1 7.81 -14.31 -56.01
N SER A 2 6.64 -13.90 -55.53
CA SER A 2 6.19 -12.50 -55.57
C SER A 2 6.80 -11.71 -54.40
N LYS A 3 7.38 -10.53 -54.67
CA LYS A 3 7.90 -9.58 -53.66
C LYS A 3 6.88 -9.20 -52.57
N ALA A 4 5.59 -9.43 -52.82
CA ALA A 4 4.54 -9.21 -51.84
C ALA A 4 4.48 -10.32 -50.79
N LEU A 5 4.73 -11.58 -51.19
CA LEU A 5 4.83 -12.71 -50.24
C LEU A 5 6.02 -12.54 -49.30
N ASP A 6 7.19 -12.14 -49.82
CA ASP A 6 8.39 -11.94 -49.01
C ASP A 6 8.20 -10.80 -47.98
N LYS A 7 7.47 -9.74 -48.34
CA LYS A 7 7.13 -8.65 -47.42
C LYS A 7 6.13 -9.06 -46.35
N ILE A 8 5.17 -9.93 -46.67
CA ILE A 8 4.18 -10.43 -45.71
C ILE A 8 4.87 -11.33 -44.67
N LEU A 9 5.72 -12.25 -45.13
CA LEU A 9 6.49 -13.15 -44.27
C LEU A 9 7.46 -12.38 -43.35
N ALA A 10 8.11 -11.33 -43.86
CA ALA A 10 8.99 -10.48 -43.06
C ALA A 10 8.27 -9.63 -41.99
N ILE A 11 6.97 -9.38 -42.15
CA ILE A 11 6.14 -8.71 -41.13
C ILE A 11 5.70 -9.73 -40.07
N GLU A 12 5.40 -10.97 -40.48
CA GLU A 12 5.00 -12.08 -39.62
C GLU A 12 6.13 -12.50 -38.66
N GLU A 13 7.38 -12.60 -39.16
CA GLU A 13 8.56 -12.87 -38.33
C GLU A 13 8.82 -11.77 -37.28
N LYS A 14 8.42 -10.53 -37.55
CA LYS A 14 8.76 -9.37 -36.72
C LYS A 14 7.74 -9.06 -35.62
N HIS A 15 6.59 -9.74 -35.59
CA HIS A 15 5.49 -9.44 -34.68
C HIS A 15 4.84 -10.69 -34.04
N GLN A 16 5.63 -11.47 -33.31
CA GLN A 16 5.11 -12.09 -32.07
C GLN A 16 4.89 -10.97 -31.05
N SER A 17 3.86 -10.15 -31.30
CA SER A 17 3.54 -9.02 -30.45
C SER A 17 3.38 -9.55 -29.03
N GLY A 18 4.15 -9.01 -28.06
CA GLY A 18 4.18 -9.48 -26.67
C GLY A 18 2.85 -9.30 -25.91
N TRP A 19 1.73 -9.19 -26.62
CA TRP A 19 0.36 -9.16 -26.13
C TRP A 19 -0.04 -10.45 -25.45
N MET A 20 0.37 -11.61 -25.98
CA MET A 20 0.15 -12.91 -25.34
C MET A 20 0.90 -12.99 -24.00
N GLU A 21 2.15 -12.54 -23.98
CA GLU A 21 2.98 -12.48 -22.77
C GLU A 21 2.41 -11.49 -21.74
N LYS A 22 2.04 -10.27 -22.17
CA LYS A 22 1.35 -9.29 -21.31
C LYS A 22 -0.01 -9.77 -20.81
N ALA A 23 -0.74 -10.59 -21.58
CA ALA A 23 -2.01 -11.18 -21.16
C ALA A 23 -1.78 -12.25 -20.08
N ARG A 24 -0.74 -13.06 -20.23
CA ARG A 24 -0.32 -14.08 -19.26
C ARG A 24 0.11 -13.45 -17.93
N GLN A 25 0.96 -12.43 -17.97
CA GLN A 25 1.41 -11.69 -16.78
C GLN A 25 0.25 -11.05 -16.00
N ARG A 26 -0.78 -10.53 -16.70
CA ARG A 26 -2.00 -10.03 -16.06
C ARG A 26 -2.82 -11.12 -15.38
N LYS A 27 -2.71 -12.39 -15.81
CA LYS A 27 -3.41 -13.53 -15.21
C LYS A 27 -2.70 -14.04 -13.97
N GLU A 28 -1.37 -14.12 -14.01
CA GLU A 28 -0.54 -14.64 -12.90
C GLU A 28 -0.48 -13.64 -11.73
N ASN A 29 -0.45 -12.33 -12.01
CA ASN A 29 -0.28 -11.28 -10.99
C ASN A 29 -1.56 -10.69 -10.41
N ARG A 30 -2.72 -11.34 -10.62
CA ARG A 30 -4.05 -10.72 -10.35
C ARG A 30 -4.22 -10.21 -8.92
N VAL A 31 -3.75 -10.94 -7.92
CA VAL A 31 -4.03 -10.62 -6.51
C VAL A 31 -3.31 -9.35 -6.07
N TRP A 32 -1.98 -9.30 -6.22
CA TRP A 32 -1.23 -8.11 -5.81
C TRP A 32 -1.51 -6.91 -6.74
N THR A 33 -1.76 -7.14 -8.03
CA THR A 33 -2.16 -6.07 -8.96
C THR A 33 -3.51 -5.46 -8.55
N LYS A 34 -4.47 -6.29 -8.13
CA LYS A 34 -5.75 -5.82 -7.60
C LYS A 34 -5.56 -4.98 -6.34
N ARG A 35 -4.74 -5.44 -5.39
CA ARG A 35 -4.42 -4.69 -4.16
C ARG A 35 -3.72 -3.36 -4.45
N SER A 36 -2.70 -3.37 -5.33
CA SER A 36 -2.00 -2.16 -5.77
C SER A 36 -2.96 -1.16 -6.43
N PHE A 37 -3.90 -1.64 -7.26
CA PHE A 37 -4.94 -0.81 -7.85
C PHE A 37 -5.91 -0.23 -6.80
N GLN A 38 -6.33 -1.02 -5.81
CA GLN A 38 -7.18 -0.53 -4.72
C GLN A 38 -6.49 0.59 -3.93
N ILE A 39 -5.23 0.38 -3.57
CA ILE A 39 -4.39 1.39 -2.91
C ILE A 39 -4.31 2.67 -3.76
N ALA A 40 -4.03 2.52 -5.07
CA ALA A 40 -3.97 3.65 -6.00
C ALA A 40 -5.28 4.47 -6.02
N VAL A 41 -6.44 3.80 -6.01
CA VAL A 41 -7.75 4.46 -5.96
C VAL A 41 -7.92 5.24 -4.65
N LEU A 42 -7.54 4.67 -3.51
CA LEU A 42 -7.62 5.35 -2.20
C LEU A 42 -6.74 6.60 -2.16
N ILE A 43 -5.50 6.50 -2.62
CA ILE A 43 -4.57 7.64 -2.72
C ILE A 43 -5.17 8.75 -3.59
N LEU A 44 -5.67 8.41 -4.78
CA LEU A 44 -6.26 9.38 -5.70
C LEU A 44 -7.55 10.02 -5.16
N ARG A 45 -8.33 9.27 -4.39
CA ARG A 45 -9.52 9.78 -3.71
C ARG A 45 -9.12 10.80 -2.66
N GLU A 46 -8.11 10.48 -1.87
CA GLU A 46 -7.67 11.34 -0.78
C GLU A 46 -6.99 12.62 -1.26
N ILE A 47 -6.11 12.53 -2.27
CA ILE A 47 -5.54 13.72 -2.93
C ILE A 47 -6.66 14.63 -3.42
N ARG A 48 -7.71 14.08 -4.06
CA ARG A 48 -8.86 14.88 -4.53
C ARG A 48 -9.64 15.52 -3.39
N ARG A 49 -9.81 14.82 -2.26
CA ARG A 49 -10.48 15.33 -1.06
C ARG A 49 -9.70 16.49 -0.43
N GLN A 50 -8.38 16.38 -0.34
CA GLN A 50 -7.53 17.39 0.29
C GLN A 50 -7.18 18.57 -0.64
N LYS A 51 -7.21 18.37 -1.96
CA LYS A 51 -6.89 19.42 -2.94
C LYS A 51 -7.57 20.78 -2.67
N PRO A 52 -8.88 20.88 -2.39
CA PRO A 52 -9.51 22.18 -2.07
C PRO A 52 -9.12 22.73 -0.68
N ILE A 53 -8.60 21.91 0.22
CA ILE A 53 -8.30 22.28 1.62
C ILE A 53 -6.87 22.81 1.73
N ASN A 54 -5.90 22.09 1.17
CA ASN A 54 -4.47 22.37 1.35
C ASN A 54 -3.68 22.37 0.01
N GLY A 55 -4.38 22.31 -1.13
CA GLY A 55 -3.74 22.27 -2.44
C GLY A 55 -3.12 20.92 -2.80
N MET A 56 -3.40 19.82 -2.08
CA MET A 56 -2.75 18.52 -2.29
C MET A 56 -2.73 18.09 -3.77
N THR A 57 -1.55 17.66 -4.22
CA THR A 57 -1.32 17.10 -5.56
C THR A 57 -0.42 15.87 -5.48
N GLN A 58 -0.36 15.08 -6.56
CA GLN A 58 0.59 13.96 -6.65
C GLN A 58 2.05 14.43 -6.58
N LYS A 59 2.35 15.64 -7.09
CA LYS A 59 3.68 16.25 -7.01
C LYS A 59 4.03 16.58 -5.56
N MET A 60 3.12 17.20 -4.83
CA MET A 60 3.31 17.48 -3.40
C MET A 60 3.43 16.21 -2.57
N LEU A 61 2.66 15.16 -2.88
CA LEU A 61 2.81 13.86 -2.24
C LEU A 61 4.22 13.29 -2.49
N ALA A 62 4.73 13.36 -3.72
CA ALA A 62 6.08 12.92 -4.06
C ALA A 62 7.16 13.70 -3.28
N GLU A 63 7.01 15.03 -3.21
CA GLU A 63 7.90 15.92 -2.45
C GLU A 63 7.91 15.58 -0.95
N ARG A 64 6.72 15.39 -0.35
CA ARG A 64 6.59 15.03 1.07
C ARG A 64 7.17 13.65 1.39
N LEU A 65 7.11 12.72 0.44
CA LEU A 65 7.68 11.38 0.57
C LEU A 65 9.18 11.33 0.25
N GLY A 66 9.78 12.40 -0.28
CA GLY A 66 11.17 12.40 -0.73
C GLY A 66 11.43 11.49 -1.93
N VAL A 67 10.42 11.24 -2.77
CA VAL A 67 10.51 10.35 -3.95
C VAL A 67 10.23 11.10 -5.24
N SER A 68 10.56 10.49 -6.38
CA SER A 68 10.27 11.12 -7.67
C SER A 68 8.77 11.18 -7.98
N ALA A 69 8.32 12.26 -8.63
CA ALA A 69 6.96 12.36 -9.15
C ALA A 69 6.64 11.25 -10.19
N GLN A 70 7.66 10.75 -10.89
CA GLN A 70 7.51 9.62 -11.80
C GLN A 70 7.16 8.33 -11.04
N TYR A 71 7.76 8.10 -9.87
CA TYR A 71 7.42 6.97 -9.02
C TYR A 71 5.95 7.04 -8.56
N ILE A 72 5.52 8.18 -8.00
CA ILE A 72 4.11 8.37 -7.59
C ILE A 72 3.15 8.17 -8.75
N ASN A 73 3.49 8.63 -9.95
CA ASN A 73 2.69 8.39 -11.16
C ASN A 73 2.50 6.90 -11.48
N LYS A 74 3.47 6.04 -11.18
CA LYS A 74 3.33 4.59 -11.36
C LYS A 74 2.53 3.96 -10.22
N VAL A 75 2.71 4.44 -8.99
CA VAL A 75 1.93 4.05 -7.80
C VAL A 75 0.43 4.30 -8.03
N VAL A 76 0.03 5.52 -8.41
CA VAL A 76 -1.39 5.86 -8.63
C VAL A 76 -1.99 5.21 -9.89
N LYS A 77 -1.19 4.50 -10.69
CA LYS A 77 -1.66 3.65 -11.79
C LYS A 77 -1.81 2.18 -11.38
N GLY A 78 -1.49 1.82 -10.14
CA GLY A 78 -1.50 0.43 -9.65
C GLY A 78 -0.48 -0.46 -10.35
N LYS A 79 0.61 0.13 -10.86
CA LYS A 79 1.67 -0.57 -11.61
C LYS A 79 2.93 -0.82 -10.80
N GLU A 80 2.93 -0.42 -9.53
CA GLU A 80 4.06 -0.61 -8.64
C GLU A 80 3.77 -1.63 -7.55
N ASN A 81 4.81 -2.39 -7.22
CA ASN A 81 4.85 -3.21 -6.03
C ASN A 81 5.39 -2.33 -4.89
N LEU A 82 4.47 -1.79 -4.09
CA LEU A 82 4.79 -0.92 -2.98
C LEU A 82 5.43 -1.73 -1.84
N THR A 83 6.51 -1.20 -1.26
CA THR A 83 7.03 -1.72 0.01
C THR A 83 6.11 -1.30 1.15
N LEU A 84 6.10 -2.06 2.24
CA LEU A 84 5.34 -1.68 3.45
C LEU A 84 5.77 -0.32 3.99
N GLU A 85 7.06 0.00 3.92
CA GLU A 85 7.59 1.33 4.29
C GLU A 85 6.94 2.45 3.47
N THR A 86 6.85 2.30 2.14
CA THR A 86 6.22 3.31 1.29
C THR A 86 4.74 3.45 1.60
N ILE A 87 4.05 2.35 1.90
CA ILE A 87 2.63 2.38 2.28
C ILE A 87 2.47 3.18 3.58
N GLY A 88 3.24 2.87 4.62
CA GLY A 88 3.20 3.61 5.88
C GLY A 88 3.48 5.10 5.72
N LYS A 89 4.50 5.47 4.94
CA LYS A 89 4.78 6.90 4.67
C LYS A 89 3.63 7.59 3.92
N ILE A 90 2.96 6.90 3.00
CA ILE A 90 1.79 7.46 2.31
C ILE A 90 0.62 7.64 3.29
N GLU A 91 0.39 6.66 4.16
CA GLU A 91 -0.63 6.71 5.22
C GLU A 91 -0.41 7.91 6.15
N GLU A 92 0.83 8.13 6.61
CA GLU A 92 1.22 9.28 7.44
C GLU A 92 1.01 10.62 6.71
N VAL A 93 1.49 10.75 5.48
CA VAL A 93 1.41 12.01 4.72
C VAL A 93 -0.04 12.38 4.38
N LEU A 94 -0.87 11.38 4.08
CA LEU A 94 -2.26 11.59 3.69
C LEU A 94 -3.25 11.48 4.86
N GLY A 95 -2.83 10.96 6.01
CA GLY A 95 -3.71 10.73 7.16
C GLY A 95 -4.82 9.72 6.88
N ILE A 96 -4.49 8.61 6.19
CA ILE A 96 -5.45 7.54 5.83
C ILE A 96 -4.86 6.17 6.11
N THR A 97 -5.71 5.15 6.18
CA THR A 97 -5.29 3.74 6.20
C THR A 97 -5.46 3.12 4.81
N LEU A 98 -4.41 2.46 4.32
CA LEU A 98 -4.35 1.75 3.05
C LEU A 98 -4.37 0.23 3.25
N ILE A 99 -3.76 -0.28 4.32
CA ILE A 99 -3.75 -1.70 4.67
C ILE A 99 -4.10 -1.88 6.16
N GLU A 100 -5.02 -2.79 6.43
CA GLU A 100 -5.35 -3.21 7.79
C GLU A 100 -4.73 -4.59 8.08
N ILE A 101 -4.21 -4.77 9.29
CA ILE A 101 -3.68 -6.04 9.77
C ILE A 101 -4.76 -6.68 10.64
N PRO A 102 -5.30 -7.86 10.27
CA PRO A 102 -6.30 -8.51 11.09
C PRO A 102 -5.69 -8.91 12.43
N VAL A 103 -6.27 -8.41 13.52
CA VAL A 103 -5.95 -8.88 14.86
C VAL A 103 -6.69 -10.19 15.08
N SER A 104 -5.96 -11.30 15.24
CA SER A 104 -6.59 -12.56 15.61
C SER A 104 -7.02 -12.47 17.07
N GLU A 105 -8.32 -12.34 17.33
CA GLU A 105 -8.89 -12.62 18.64
C GLU A 105 -8.80 -14.12 18.87
N ARG A 106 -7.62 -14.62 19.25
CA ARG A 106 -7.55 -15.93 19.90
C ARG A 106 -8.16 -15.76 21.28
N THR A 107 -9.46 -15.99 21.38
CA THR A 107 -10.07 -16.32 22.66
C THR A 107 -9.44 -17.64 23.09
N PHE A 108 -8.50 -17.57 24.03
CA PHE A 108 -8.08 -18.75 24.74
C PHE A 108 -9.23 -19.10 25.67
N ASP A 109 -9.86 -20.27 25.47
CA ASP A 109 -10.72 -20.86 26.49
C ASP A 109 -9.82 -21.28 27.66
N VAL A 110 -9.52 -20.33 28.53
CA VAL A 110 -8.82 -20.59 29.78
C VAL A 110 -9.86 -21.11 30.76
N SER A 111 -9.76 -22.39 31.13
CA SER A 111 -10.48 -22.92 32.27
C SER A 111 -9.81 -22.39 33.53
N VAL A 112 -10.34 -21.30 34.09
CA VAL A 112 -9.83 -20.68 35.31
C VAL A 112 -10.47 -21.42 36.49
N GLU A 113 -9.65 -22.06 37.33
CA GLU A 113 -10.13 -22.55 38.64
C GLU A 113 -10.39 -21.34 39.56
N ASP A 114 -11.46 -21.42 40.35
CA ASP A 114 -11.99 -20.30 41.15
C ASP A 114 -10.92 -19.65 42.05
N GLY A 115 -10.33 -18.55 41.57
CA GLY A 115 -9.32 -17.79 42.32
C GLY A 115 -8.45 -16.83 41.50
N GLU A 116 -8.25 -17.06 40.20
CA GLU A 116 -7.32 -16.27 39.37
C GLU A 116 -8.00 -15.25 38.43
N MET A 117 -9.27 -14.89 38.71
CA MET A 117 -10.09 -14.05 37.83
C MET A 117 -9.66 -12.57 37.82
N ASP A 118 -9.21 -12.04 38.97
CA ASP A 118 -8.85 -10.61 39.11
C ASP A 118 -7.56 -10.24 38.36
N ASP A 119 -6.57 -11.14 38.34
CA ASP A 119 -5.28 -10.91 37.66
C ASP A 119 -5.42 -10.90 36.13
N LEU A 120 -6.31 -11.74 35.59
CA LEU A 120 -6.58 -11.82 34.16
C LEU A 120 -7.37 -10.61 33.63
N LEU A 121 -8.29 -10.07 34.44
CA LEU A 121 -9.04 -8.86 34.11
C LEU A 121 -8.12 -7.63 34.07
N PHE A 122 -7.16 -7.54 34.99
CA PHE A 122 -6.15 -6.49 34.98
C PHE A 122 -5.26 -6.57 33.72
N TYR A 123 -4.79 -7.76 33.33
CA TYR A 123 -3.95 -7.93 32.14
C TYR A 123 -4.67 -7.61 30.83
N ASN A 124 -5.94 -7.99 30.71
CA ASN A 124 -6.72 -7.67 29.51
C ASN A 124 -7.01 -6.17 29.42
N GLN A 125 -7.37 -5.54 30.54
CA GLN A 125 -7.59 -4.10 30.59
C GLN A 125 -6.30 -3.31 30.30
N ALA A 126 -5.15 -3.76 30.83
CA ALA A 126 -3.84 -3.19 30.56
C ALA A 126 -3.40 -3.41 29.10
N SER A 127 -3.68 -4.58 28.52
CA SER A 127 -3.37 -4.87 27.11
C SER A 127 -4.24 -4.05 26.17
N SER A 128 -5.55 -3.99 26.40
CA SER A 128 -6.47 -3.12 25.63
C SER A 128 -6.06 -1.65 25.73
N PHE A 129 -5.61 -1.21 26.90
CA PHE A 129 -5.05 0.13 27.09
C PHE A 129 -3.75 0.32 26.32
N ALA A 130 -2.80 -0.62 26.41
CA ALA A 130 -1.54 -0.56 25.67
C ALA A 130 -1.76 -0.53 24.15
N TYR A 131 -2.72 -1.29 23.62
CA TYR A 131 -3.11 -1.23 22.20
C TYR A 131 -3.70 0.13 21.82
N LYS A 132 -4.60 0.70 22.64
CA LYS A 132 -5.13 2.06 22.42
C LYS A 132 -4.06 3.15 22.51
N VAL A 133 -3.08 2.99 23.41
CA VAL A 133 -1.92 3.89 23.55
C VAL A 133 -1.00 3.77 22.33
N PHE A 134 -0.75 2.56 21.84
CA PHE A 134 0.07 2.31 20.65
C PHE A 134 -0.54 2.93 19.38
N GLU A 135 -1.87 2.95 19.25
CA GLU A 135 -2.55 3.67 18.16
C GLU A 135 -2.38 5.20 18.27
N SER A 136 -2.33 5.77 19.47
CA SER A 136 -2.12 7.22 19.67
C SER A 136 -0.67 7.69 19.50
N ASP A 137 0.32 6.80 19.68
CA ASP A 137 1.75 7.14 19.67
C ASP A 137 2.43 7.04 18.29
N THR A 138 1.69 6.72 17.23
CA THR A 138 2.22 6.76 15.85
C THR A 138 2.48 8.16 15.30
N ASN A 139 2.28 9.22 16.11
CA ASN A 139 2.81 10.57 15.83
C ASN A 139 4.30 10.68 16.20
N TYR A 140 5.15 9.77 15.73
CA TYR A 140 6.60 9.90 15.87
C TYR A 140 7.11 11.03 14.97
N THR A 141 7.35 12.19 15.55
CA THR A 141 8.15 13.24 14.91
C THR A 141 9.62 12.94 15.20
N LYS A 142 10.37 12.54 14.17
CA LYS A 142 11.82 12.29 14.26
C LYS A 142 12.51 13.48 14.95
N PRO A 143 13.36 13.29 15.97
CA PRO A 143 14.11 14.38 16.56
C PRO A 143 14.98 15.04 15.48
N ASN A 144 14.91 16.37 15.38
CA ASN A 144 15.79 17.14 14.50
C ASN A 144 17.24 16.80 14.85
N GLU A 145 17.97 16.27 13.88
CA GLU A 145 19.43 16.17 13.94
C GLU A 145 19.95 17.61 13.96
N THR A 146 20.21 18.13 15.16
CA THR A 146 20.94 19.37 15.36
C THR A 146 22.36 19.18 14.85
N ASN A 147 22.68 19.91 13.79
CA ASN A 147 24.04 20.10 13.28
C ASN A 147 25.03 20.38 14.41
N GLY A 148 26.08 19.57 14.48
CA GLY A 148 27.33 19.81 15.18
C GLY A 148 28.49 19.51 14.24
#